data_AF-B7QIX1-F1
#
_entry.id   AF-B7QIX1-F1
#
_cell.length_a   1.000
_cell.length_b   1.000
_cell.length_c   1.000
_cell.angle_alpha   90.00
_cell.angle_beta   90.00
_cell.angle_gamma   90.00
#
_symmetry.space_group_name_H-M   'P 1'
#
loop_
_entity.id
_entity.type
_entity.pdbx_description
1 polymer ?
#
loop_
_entity_poly.entity_id
_entity_poly.type
_entity_poly.pdbx_seq_one_letter_code
_entity_poly.pdbx_strand_id
1 'polypeptide(L)'
;MSAESDADSIHPHCLNCISIVKCNARSEQRKSCQIVACKLDCGASFHSCKCQEHQLLCPNVKVPCSNAVNGCPASLLRSQLGSHLQHCPASILSCTVEWNRWILDTGDGARTACSQHTGRLQLDLALAMRDLRSLRQSNGGTCKTAEGVACRDSAV
;
A
#
# COMPACT_ATOMS: atom_id res chain seq x y z
N MET A 1 33.16 -11.13 34.34
CA MET A 1 32.09 -12.13 34.09
C MET A 1 30.89 -11.40 33.53
N SER A 2 30.57 -11.64 32.25
CA SER A 2 29.21 -11.91 31.73
C SER A 2 29.07 -11.51 30.26
N ALA A 3 28.99 -12.55 29.43
CA ALA A 3 28.29 -12.69 28.15
C ALA A 3 28.62 -11.70 27.02
N GLU A 4 29.59 -12.10 26.20
CA GLU A 4 29.79 -11.59 24.85
C GLU A 4 28.56 -11.91 23.99
N SER A 5 28.14 -10.93 23.20
CA SER A 5 26.91 -10.90 22.42
C SER A 5 26.95 -11.81 21.18
N ASP A 6 26.50 -13.07 21.33
CA ASP A 6 26.11 -13.95 20.21
C ASP A 6 24.67 -13.63 19.73
N ALA A 7 24.34 -12.35 19.48
CA ALA A 7 22.95 -11.92 19.34
C ALA A 7 22.32 -12.10 17.94
N ASP A 8 23.10 -12.27 16.86
CA ASP A 8 22.57 -12.23 15.48
C ASP A 8 23.08 -13.35 14.54
N SER A 9 23.78 -14.36 15.05
CA SER A 9 24.23 -15.45 14.18
C SER A 9 23.12 -16.48 13.95
N ILE A 10 22.61 -16.57 12.73
CA ILE A 10 21.74 -17.68 12.32
C ILE A 10 22.55 -18.97 12.36
N HIS A 11 22.00 -20.00 13.02
CA HIS A 11 22.65 -21.30 13.11
C HIS A 11 22.73 -22.00 11.74
N PRO A 12 23.76 -22.82 11.48
CA PRO A 12 23.96 -23.48 10.19
C PRO A 12 22.80 -24.39 9.79
N HIS A 13 22.19 -25.12 10.74
CA HIS A 13 20.97 -25.88 10.46
C HIS A 13 19.80 -24.96 10.12
N CYS A 14 19.57 -23.96 10.97
CA CYS A 14 18.41 -23.09 10.86
C CYS A 14 18.39 -22.34 9.52
N LEU A 15 19.55 -21.91 9.01
CA LEU A 15 19.69 -21.26 7.71
C LEU A 15 19.04 -22.09 6.58
N ASN A 16 19.28 -23.40 6.58
CA ASN A 16 18.79 -24.33 5.55
C ASN A 16 17.46 -25.01 5.92
N CYS A 17 16.94 -24.77 7.12
CA CYS A 17 15.69 -25.37 7.59
C CYS A 17 14.48 -24.54 7.13
N ILE A 18 13.85 -25.01 6.05
CA ILE A 18 12.66 -24.38 5.43
C ILE A 18 11.37 -25.14 5.80
N SER A 19 11.44 -26.48 5.89
CA SER A 19 10.29 -27.35 6.22
C SER A 19 10.17 -27.56 7.73
N ILE A 20 9.65 -26.56 8.47
CA ILE A 20 9.58 -26.61 9.94
C ILE A 20 8.78 -27.81 10.47
N VAL A 21 7.73 -28.22 9.74
CA VAL A 21 6.86 -29.37 10.08
C VAL A 21 7.63 -30.69 10.08
N LYS A 22 8.69 -30.79 9.26
CA LYS A 22 9.55 -31.98 9.15
C LYS A 22 10.86 -31.84 9.93
N CYS A 23 11.06 -30.72 10.63
CA CYS A 23 12.28 -30.47 11.36
C CYS A 23 12.32 -31.34 12.63
N ASN A 24 13.30 -32.23 12.72
CA ASN A 24 13.57 -33.05 13.89
C ASN A 24 14.91 -32.68 14.56
N ALA A 25 15.42 -31.47 14.31
CA ALA A 25 16.67 -31.02 14.91
C ALA A 25 16.48 -30.77 16.41
N ARG A 26 17.32 -31.39 17.23
CA ARG A 26 17.39 -31.09 18.66
C ARG A 26 18.03 -29.73 18.87
N SER A 27 17.67 -29.04 19.96
CA SER A 27 18.31 -27.77 20.31
C SER A 27 19.73 -28.06 20.80
N GLU A 28 20.74 -27.68 20.02
CA GLU A 28 22.16 -27.83 20.32
C GLU A 28 22.86 -26.48 20.21
N GLN A 29 23.66 -26.12 21.22
CA GLN A 29 24.41 -24.86 21.23
C GLN A 29 25.21 -24.69 19.93
N ARG A 30 25.04 -23.51 19.30
CA ARG A 30 25.68 -23.11 18.03
C ARG A 30 25.32 -23.91 16.77
N LYS A 31 24.46 -24.94 16.83
CA LYS A 31 24.06 -25.72 15.64
C LYS A 31 22.60 -25.56 15.26
N SER A 32 21.69 -25.54 16.24
CA SER A 32 20.25 -25.51 16.06
C SER A 32 19.57 -24.99 17.33
N CYS A 33 18.44 -24.31 17.18
CA CYS A 33 17.70 -23.77 18.33
C CYS A 33 16.26 -24.27 18.36
N GLN A 34 15.58 -24.06 19.48
CA GLN A 34 14.18 -24.41 19.64
C GLN A 34 13.27 -23.71 18.63
N ILE A 35 12.18 -24.40 18.29
CA ILE A 35 11.10 -23.88 17.45
C ILE A 35 10.15 -23.09 18.34
N VAL A 36 9.81 -21.87 17.92
CA VAL A 36 8.88 -20.97 18.60
C VAL A 36 7.77 -20.56 17.64
N ALA A 37 6.59 -20.29 18.18
CA ALA A 37 5.49 -19.70 17.43
C ALA A 37 5.62 -18.17 17.37
N CYS A 38 5.01 -17.56 16.36
CA CYS A 38 4.91 -16.11 16.28
C CYS A 38 4.13 -15.53 17.47
N LYS A 39 4.66 -14.47 18.09
CA LYS A 39 4.02 -13.75 19.20
C LYS A 39 2.74 -12.97 18.81
N LEU A 40 2.51 -12.78 17.52
CA LEU A 40 1.36 -12.08 16.96
C LEU A 40 0.31 -13.04 16.39
N ASP A 41 0.41 -14.33 16.75
CA ASP A 41 -0.53 -15.38 16.39
C ASP A 41 -0.86 -15.46 14.89
N CYS A 42 0.13 -15.20 14.04
CA CYS A 42 -0.04 -15.28 12.58
C CYS A 42 -0.03 -16.73 12.06
N GLY A 43 0.03 -17.74 12.94
CA GLY A 43 0.09 -19.17 12.61
C GLY A 43 1.46 -19.70 12.17
N ALA A 44 2.49 -18.85 12.08
CA ALA A 44 3.83 -19.29 11.70
C ALA A 44 4.61 -19.85 12.90
N SER A 45 5.37 -20.92 12.66
CA SER A 45 6.37 -21.47 13.59
C SER A 45 7.74 -21.49 12.93
N PHE A 46 8.78 -21.14 13.67
CA PHE A 46 10.14 -21.01 13.15
C PHE A 46 11.17 -21.17 14.26
N HIS A 47 12.43 -21.39 13.88
CA HIS A 47 13.55 -21.38 14.83
C HIS A 47 13.70 -20.01 15.49
N SER A 48 13.94 -19.95 16.81
CA SER A 48 14.07 -18.68 17.55
C SER A 48 15.08 -17.69 16.95
N CYS A 49 16.17 -18.17 16.34
CA CYS A 49 17.15 -17.32 15.64
C CYS A 49 16.58 -16.62 14.39
N LYS A 50 15.44 -17.08 13.83
CA LYS A 50 14.73 -16.46 12.69
C LYS A 50 13.66 -15.46 13.12
N CYS A 51 13.55 -15.13 14.41
CA CYS A 51 12.48 -14.27 14.90
C CYS A 51 12.50 -12.87 14.26
N GLN A 52 13.69 -12.30 14.07
CA GLN A 52 13.84 -10.98 13.46
C GLN A 52 13.48 -11.00 11.97
N GLU A 53 13.92 -12.03 11.23
CA GLU A 53 13.52 -12.19 9.82
C GLU A 53 12.02 -12.37 9.67
N HIS A 54 11.40 -13.18 10.54
CA HIS A 54 9.95 -13.36 10.54
C HIS A 54 9.20 -12.04 10.75
N GLN A 55 9.68 -11.16 11.64
CA GLN A 55 9.04 -9.86 11.89
C GLN A 55 8.93 -9.00 10.62
N LEU A 56 9.91 -9.11 9.71
CA LEU A 56 9.90 -8.42 8.41
C LEU A 56 8.84 -8.97 7.46
N LEU A 57 8.43 -10.23 7.63
CA LEU A 57 7.48 -10.93 6.76
C LEU A 57 6.08 -11.07 7.38
N CYS A 58 5.98 -10.97 8.70
CA CYS A 58 4.78 -11.29 9.44
C CYS A 58 3.60 -10.41 8.97
N PRO A 59 2.44 -11.01 8.63
CA PRO A 59 1.26 -10.27 8.16
C PRO A 59 0.61 -9.44 9.26
N ASN A 60 0.77 -9.87 10.52
CA ASN A 60 0.16 -9.23 11.69
C ASN A 60 1.06 -8.16 12.33
N VAL A 61 2.24 -7.90 11.77
CA VAL A 61 3.06 -6.76 12.23
C VAL A 61 2.42 -5.47 11.73
N LYS A 62 2.31 -4.50 12.64
CA LYS A 62 1.85 -3.15 12.32
C LYS A 62 2.99 -2.37 11.70
N VAL A 63 2.77 -1.85 10.49
CA VAL A 63 3.75 -1.09 9.71
C VAL A 63 3.13 0.23 9.23
N PRO A 64 3.93 1.29 9.01
CA PRO A 64 3.45 2.48 8.35
C PRO A 64 3.01 2.17 6.91
N CYS A 65 2.08 2.97 6.37
CA CYS A 65 1.73 2.91 4.97
C CYS A 65 2.97 3.12 4.08
N SER A 66 3.04 2.46 2.92
CA SER A 66 4.11 2.69 1.94
C SER A 66 4.22 4.16 1.51
N ASN A 67 3.10 4.89 1.53
CA ASN A 67 3.02 6.32 1.21
C ASN A 67 3.10 7.20 2.46
N ALA A 68 3.63 6.72 3.59
CA ALA A 68 3.83 7.53 4.78
C ALA A 68 4.72 8.75 4.51
N VAL A 69 5.74 8.59 3.65
CA VAL A 69 6.61 9.70 3.18
C VAL A 69 5.82 10.77 2.43
N ASN A 70 4.73 10.39 1.75
CA ASN A 70 3.84 11.30 1.04
C ASN A 70 2.73 11.86 1.95
N GLY A 71 2.85 11.68 3.27
CA GLY A 71 1.93 12.25 4.26
C GLY A 71 0.77 11.33 4.67
N CYS A 72 0.80 10.03 4.36
CA CYS A 72 -0.21 9.10 4.88
C CYS A 72 0.00 8.85 6.39
N PRO A 73 -0.96 9.18 7.28
CA PRO A 73 -0.82 8.95 8.72
C PRO A 73 -1.13 7.50 9.13
N ALA A 74 -1.54 6.64 8.19
CA ALA A 74 -2.02 5.31 8.50
C ALA A 74 -0.88 4.37 8.93
N SER A 75 -1.12 3.65 10.02
CA SER A 75 -0.30 2.53 10.49
C SER A 75 -1.21 1.32 10.66
N LEU A 76 -0.95 0.27 9.90
CA LEU A 76 -1.88 -0.85 9.66
C LEU A 76 -1.15 -2.18 9.76
N LEU A 77 -1.90 -3.29 9.88
CA LEU A 77 -1.31 -4.62 9.71
C LEU A 77 -0.76 -4.75 8.29
N ARG A 78 0.40 -5.41 8.13
CA ARG A 78 0.99 -5.66 6.82
C ARG A 78 0.00 -6.33 5.85
N SER A 79 -0.86 -7.23 6.33
CA SER A 79 -1.93 -7.86 5.56
C SER A 79 -3.00 -6.89 5.03
N GLN A 80 -3.25 -5.79 5.73
CA GLN A 80 -4.27 -4.79 5.36
C GLN A 80 -3.74 -3.72 4.40
N LEU A 81 -2.42 -3.65 4.21
CA LEU A 81 -1.78 -2.60 3.43
C LEU A 81 -2.26 -2.59 1.96
N GLY A 82 -2.44 -3.76 1.35
CA GLY A 82 -2.94 -3.87 -0.02
C GLY A 82 -4.35 -3.29 -0.21
N SER A 83 -5.26 -3.56 0.73
CA SER A 83 -6.62 -2.99 0.73
C SER A 83 -6.60 -1.48 0.95
N HIS A 84 -5.74 -1.01 1.85
CA HIS A 84 -5.56 0.42 2.11
C HIS A 84 -5.05 1.18 0.88
N LEU A 85 -4.07 0.65 0.15
CA LEU A 85 -3.45 1.34 -0.99
C LEU A 85 -4.46 1.68 -2.12
N GLN A 86 -5.54 0.92 -2.25
CA GLN A 86 -6.62 1.20 -3.22
C GLN A 86 -7.37 2.51 -2.93
N HIS A 87 -7.37 2.95 -1.67
CA HIS A 87 -8.11 4.12 -1.18
C HIS A 87 -7.20 5.09 -0.42
N CYS A 88 -5.88 4.92 -0.52
CA CYS A 88 -4.92 5.70 0.23
C CYS A 88 -4.95 7.14 -0.29
N PRO A 89 -5.19 8.16 0.56
CA PRO A 89 -5.22 9.54 0.10
C PRO A 89 -3.86 10.00 -0.45
N ALA A 90 -2.77 9.37 0.01
CA ALA A 90 -1.41 9.65 -0.43
C ALA A 90 -0.92 8.74 -1.58
N SER A 91 -1.78 7.86 -2.12
CA SER A 91 -1.45 7.05 -3.32
C SER A 91 -1.82 7.75 -4.63
N ILE A 92 -2.52 8.88 -4.58
CA ILE A 92 -2.88 9.66 -5.77
C ILE A 92 -1.63 10.40 -6.28
N LEU A 93 -0.97 9.79 -7.26
CA LEU A 93 -0.03 10.49 -8.13
C LEU A 93 -0.85 11.33 -9.12
N SER A 94 -1.26 12.54 -8.72
CA SER A 94 -1.78 13.53 -9.68
C SER A 94 -0.63 13.92 -10.60
N CYS A 95 -0.56 13.29 -11.77
CA CYS A 95 0.39 13.68 -12.80
C CYS A 95 0.04 15.10 -13.25
N THR A 96 0.79 16.11 -12.81
CA THR A 96 0.62 17.50 -13.24
C THR A 96 0.91 17.69 -14.74
N VAL A 97 1.46 16.66 -15.39
CA VAL A 97 1.72 16.56 -16.82
C VAL A 97 1.03 15.34 -17.45
N GLU A 98 -0.21 15.04 -17.04
CA GLU A 98 -1.04 13.96 -17.64
C GLU A 98 -1.12 14.07 -19.17
N TRP A 99 -0.99 15.29 -19.67
CA TRP A 99 -0.69 15.68 -21.04
C TRP A 99 0.33 14.80 -21.79
N ASN A 100 1.39 14.36 -21.13
CA ASN A 100 2.46 13.57 -21.76
C ASN A 100 2.07 12.10 -21.99
N ARG A 101 0.94 11.64 -21.44
CA ARG A 101 0.47 10.25 -21.58
C ARG A 101 -0.03 9.93 -22.99
N TRP A 102 -0.37 10.95 -23.79
CA TRP A 102 -0.88 10.80 -25.16
C TRP A 102 0.22 10.59 -26.21
N ILE A 103 1.48 10.93 -25.90
CA ILE A 103 2.63 10.79 -26.81
C ILE A 103 3.02 9.32 -27.05
N LEU A 104 2.53 8.38 -26.22
CA LEU A 104 2.93 6.97 -26.25
C LEU A 104 1.92 6.04 -26.95
N ASP A 105 0.96 6.56 -27.72
CA ASP A 105 0.11 5.70 -28.56
C ASP A 105 0.95 5.15 -29.73
N THR A 106 1.62 4.02 -29.50
CA THR A 106 2.45 3.28 -30.46
C THR A 106 1.57 2.52 -31.45
N GLY A 107 0.74 3.24 -32.19
CA GLY A 107 0.23 2.82 -33.48
C GLY A 107 0.97 3.60 -34.56
N ASP A 108 1.43 2.93 -35.62
CA ASP A 108 2.28 3.42 -36.72
C ASP A 108 1.75 4.65 -37.52
N GLY A 109 0.74 5.37 -37.01
CA GLY A 109 0.21 6.62 -37.58
C GLY A 109 0.28 7.84 -36.65
N ALA A 110 0.80 7.74 -35.43
CA ALA A 110 0.70 8.80 -34.41
C ALA A 110 1.70 9.97 -34.56
N ARG A 111 2.50 10.02 -35.63
CA ARG A 111 3.46 11.12 -35.84
C ARG A 111 2.82 12.38 -36.44
N THR A 112 1.58 12.32 -36.92
CA THR A 112 0.93 13.44 -37.63
C THR A 112 -0.14 14.16 -36.81
N ALA A 113 -0.42 13.73 -35.57
CA ALA A 113 -1.44 14.37 -34.74
C ALA A 113 -0.93 15.57 -33.91
N CYS A 114 0.36 15.90 -33.99
CA CYS A 114 0.95 17.07 -33.33
C CYS A 114 0.77 18.38 -34.14
N SER A 115 -0.35 18.54 -34.83
CA SER A 115 -0.66 19.78 -35.58
C SER A 115 -2.01 20.40 -35.26
N GLN A 116 -2.84 19.74 -34.44
CA GLN A 116 -4.17 20.26 -34.16
C GLN A 116 -4.29 20.64 -32.69
N HIS A 117 -4.52 21.93 -32.46
CA HIS A 117 -4.96 22.57 -31.21
C HIS A 117 -6.12 21.82 -30.50
N THR A 118 -6.75 20.87 -31.18
CA THR A 118 -7.84 19.99 -30.71
C THR A 118 -7.42 19.06 -29.58
N GLY A 119 -6.20 18.53 -29.58
CA GLY A 119 -5.69 17.74 -28.45
C GLY A 119 -5.69 18.53 -27.15
N ARG A 120 -5.49 19.86 -27.25
CA ARG A 120 -5.41 20.76 -26.08
C ARG A 120 -6.72 21.10 -25.45
N LEU A 121 -7.67 21.43 -26.31
CA LEU A 121 -9.05 21.61 -25.93
C LEU A 121 -9.67 20.30 -25.39
N GLN A 122 -9.25 19.13 -25.90
CA GLN A 122 -9.79 17.84 -25.47
C GLN A 122 -9.36 17.46 -24.05
N LEU A 123 -8.10 17.68 -23.66
CA LEU A 123 -7.64 17.40 -22.30
C LEU A 123 -8.13 18.46 -21.31
N ASP A 124 -8.12 19.74 -21.68
CA ASP A 124 -8.66 20.81 -20.82
C ASP A 124 -10.16 20.56 -20.54
N LEU A 125 -10.93 20.13 -21.54
CA LEU A 125 -12.32 19.70 -21.36
C LEU A 125 -12.43 18.45 -20.47
N ALA A 126 -11.57 17.44 -20.66
CA ALA A 126 -11.60 16.23 -19.86
C ALA A 126 -11.30 16.49 -18.38
N LEU A 127 -10.35 17.38 -18.08
CA LEU A 127 -10.01 17.85 -16.73
C LEU A 127 -11.19 18.62 -16.14
N ALA A 128 -11.75 19.59 -16.85
CA ALA A 128 -12.92 20.35 -16.40
C ALA A 128 -14.13 19.44 -16.09
N MET A 129 -14.37 18.41 -16.91
CA MET A 129 -15.45 17.44 -16.70
C MET A 129 -15.19 16.51 -15.49
N ARG A 130 -13.93 16.20 -15.18
CA ARG A 130 -13.53 15.47 -13.96
C ARG A 130 -13.73 16.32 -12.70
N ASP A 131 -13.33 17.58 -12.75
CA ASP A 131 -13.49 18.53 -11.64
C ASP A 131 -14.98 18.78 -11.36
N LEU A 132 -15.79 18.97 -12.40
CA LEU A 132 -17.24 19.08 -12.28
C LEU A 132 -17.87 17.84 -11.64
N ARG A 133 -17.41 16.63 -12.00
CA ARG A 133 -17.88 15.39 -11.33
C ARG A 133 -17.49 15.34 -9.86
N SER A 134 -16.28 15.78 -9.52
CA SER A 134 -15.81 15.82 -8.12
C SER A 134 -16.59 16.84 -7.29
N LEU A 135 -16.91 18.00 -7.87
CA LEU A 135 -17.80 19.00 -7.26
C LEU A 135 -19.23 18.48 -7.08
N ARG A 136 -19.77 17.74 -8.05
CA ARG A 136 -21.10 17.12 -7.94
C ARG A 136 -21.15 16.03 -6.86
N GLN A 137 -20.07 15.25 -6.71
CA GLN A 137 -19.98 14.21 -5.68
C GLN A 137 -19.83 14.80 -4.27
N SER A 138 -19.13 15.94 -4.14
CA SER A 138 -19.01 16.66 -2.87
C SER A 138 -20.30 17.43 -2.50
N ASN A 139 -20.98 18.03 -3.48
CA ASN A 139 -22.30 18.66 -3.27
C ASN A 139 -23.47 17.65 -3.22
N GLY A 140 -23.22 16.37 -3.52
CA GLY A 140 -24.16 15.27 -3.31
C GLY A 140 -24.21 14.78 -1.86
N GLY A 141 -23.48 15.42 -0.95
CA GLY A 141 -23.68 15.27 0.48
C GLY A 141 -25.08 15.74 0.83
N THR A 142 -25.99 14.79 1.07
CA THR A 142 -27.33 15.06 1.56
C THR A 142 -27.24 15.95 2.79
N CYS A 143 -27.57 17.23 2.64
CA CYS A 143 -27.99 18.05 3.76
C CYS A 143 -29.18 17.33 4.38
N LYS A 144 -28.96 16.62 5.50
CA LYS A 144 -30.06 16.24 6.37
C LYS A 144 -30.60 17.54 6.92
N THR A 145 -31.63 18.09 6.28
CA THR A 145 -32.49 19.08 6.92
C THR A 145 -33.22 18.35 8.04
N ALA A 146 -32.68 18.45 9.25
CA ALA A 146 -33.53 18.43 10.42
C ALA A 146 -34.45 19.64 10.29
N GLU A 147 -35.75 19.36 10.26
CA GLU A 147 -36.85 20.32 10.39
C GLU A 147 -37.03 21.33 9.24
N GLY A 148 -37.84 20.90 8.28
CA GLY A 148 -38.74 21.67 7.42
C GLY A 148 -38.48 23.16 7.19
N VAL A 149 -37.72 23.49 6.14
CA VAL A 149 -37.97 24.67 5.29
C VAL A 149 -37.60 24.30 3.85
N ALA A 150 -38.58 24.41 2.94
CA ALA A 150 -38.40 24.13 1.52
C ALA A 150 -37.53 25.20 0.85
N CYS A 151 -36.38 24.82 0.30
CA CYS A 151 -35.65 25.67 -0.64
C CYS A 151 -36.37 25.65 -1.99
N ARG A 152 -37.03 26.76 -2.33
CA ARG A 152 -37.56 27.01 -3.67
C ARG A 152 -36.40 27.24 -4.62
N ASP A 153 -36.27 26.38 -5.62
CA ASP A 153 -35.54 26.69 -6.84
C ASP A 153 -36.16 27.94 -7.47
N SER A 154 -35.37 29.01 -7.61
CA SER A 154 -35.69 30.08 -8.54
C SER A 154 -34.65 30.03 -9.64
N ALA A 155 -35.02 29.32 -10.70
CA ALA A 155 -34.46 29.52 -12.02
C ALA A 155 -34.90 30.90 -12.52
N VAL A 156 -33.93 31.77 -12.78
CA VAL A 156 -33.97 32.82 -13.81
C VAL A 156 -32.63 32.77 -14.52
#